data_AF-A0A560VQF6-F1
#
_entry.id   AF-A0A560VQF6-F1
#
_cell.length_a   1.000
_cell.length_b   1.000
_cell.length_c   1.000
_cell.angle_alpha   90.00
_cell.angle_beta   90.00
_cell.angle_gamma   90.00
#
_symmetry.space_group_name_H-M   'P 1'
#
loop_
_entity.id
_entity.type
_entity.pdbx_description
1 polymer ?
#
loop_
_entity_poly.entity_id
_entity_poly.type
_entity_poly.pdbx_seq_one_letter_code
_entity_poly.pdbx_strand_id
1 'polypeptide(L)'
;MSKPLPAGAQAPNTPHPGTIVVKYAWNHSKEVMPASGLPESFIFRCSDADGNPTERSAAAWCIPVVEIETVSTDASGHPIAPKDAASITTSVYGPDHTFIEHVVSGTPPAK
;
A
#
# COMPACT_ATOMS: atom_id res chain seq x y z
N MET A 1 -20.58 20.74 -11.58
CA MET A 1 -19.84 19.56 -12.08
C MET A 1 -18.99 19.05 -10.93
N SER A 2 -19.09 17.77 -10.57
CA SER A 2 -18.22 17.14 -9.57
C SER A 2 -16.78 17.18 -10.07
N LYS A 3 -15.83 17.48 -9.18
CA LYS A 3 -14.40 17.36 -9.52
C LYS A 3 -14.10 15.92 -9.91
N PRO A 4 -13.28 15.67 -10.96
CA PRO A 4 -12.84 14.32 -11.26
C PRO A 4 -12.08 13.74 -10.07
N LEU A 5 -12.23 12.44 -9.84
CA LEU A 5 -11.50 11.75 -8.79
C LEU A 5 -9.99 11.71 -9.13
N PRO A 6 -9.11 11.67 -8.11
CA PRO A 6 -7.70 11.35 -8.33
C PRO A 6 -7.50 10.03 -9.06
N ALA A 7 -6.34 9.84 -9.70
CA ALA A 7 -5.98 8.56 -10.31
C ALA A 7 -6.06 7.42 -9.29
N GLY A 8 -6.56 6.26 -9.71
CA GLY A 8 -6.73 5.09 -8.85
C GLY A 8 -7.83 5.22 -7.78
N ALA A 9 -8.44 6.39 -7.61
CA ALA A 9 -9.48 6.62 -6.62
C ALA A 9 -10.87 6.22 -7.12
N GLN A 10 -11.70 5.79 -6.18
CA GLN A 10 -13.10 5.42 -6.39
C GLN A 10 -14.00 6.09 -5.36
N ALA A 11 -15.31 6.06 -5.62
CA ALA A 11 -16.29 6.53 -4.64
C ALA A 11 -16.17 5.69 -3.35
N PRO A 12 -16.33 6.29 -2.15
CA PRO A 12 -16.07 5.59 -0.88
C PRO A 12 -16.88 4.31 -0.69
N ASN A 13 -18.12 4.26 -1.21
CA ASN A 13 -19.00 3.09 -1.14
C ASN A 13 -18.68 2.01 -2.18
N THR A 14 -17.72 2.23 -3.08
CA THR A 14 -17.32 1.23 -4.08
C THR A 14 -16.54 0.10 -3.39
N PRO A 15 -16.89 -1.18 -3.61
CA PRO A 15 -16.16 -2.31 -3.01
C PRO A 15 -14.68 -2.36 -3.43
N HIS A 16 -13.88 -3.09 -2.65
CA HIS A 16 -12.49 -3.38 -3.02
C HIS A 16 -12.45 -4.32 -4.25
N PRO A 17 -11.47 -4.20 -5.18
CA PRO A 17 -11.30 -5.13 -6.32
C PRO A 17 -11.04 -6.61 -5.97
N GLY A 18 -11.08 -6.98 -4.69
CA GLY A 18 -11.02 -8.37 -4.22
C GLY A 18 -9.68 -8.85 -3.68
N THR A 19 -8.55 -8.53 -4.33
CA THR A 19 -7.23 -9.08 -3.94
C THR A 19 -6.15 -8.01 -3.82
N ILE A 20 -5.15 -8.31 -3.00
CA ILE A 20 -3.91 -7.53 -2.84
C ILE A 20 -2.75 -8.43 -3.21
N VAL A 21 -1.87 -7.96 -4.09
CA VAL A 21 -0.64 -8.66 -4.46
C VAL A 21 0.51 -8.11 -3.62
N VAL A 22 1.18 -8.98 -2.85
CA VAL A 22 2.40 -8.62 -2.13
C VAL A 22 3.60 -9.18 -2.88
N LYS A 23 4.53 -8.31 -3.26
CA LYS A 23 5.79 -8.69 -3.91
C LYS A 23 6.94 -8.59 -2.91
N TYR A 24 7.80 -9.60 -2.91
CA TYR A 24 8.99 -9.64 -2.07
C TYR A 24 10.24 -9.57 -2.94
N ALA A 25 11.00 -8.48 -2.83
CA ALA A 25 12.18 -8.27 -3.66
C ALA A 25 13.32 -9.26 -3.34
N TRP A 26 13.44 -9.71 -2.09
CA TRP A 26 14.57 -10.52 -1.61
C TRP A 26 14.65 -11.92 -2.25
N ASN A 27 13.52 -12.49 -2.66
CA ASN A 27 13.43 -13.80 -3.31
C ASN A 27 12.60 -13.79 -4.60
N HIS A 28 12.17 -12.61 -5.05
CA HIS A 28 11.29 -12.42 -6.20
C HIS A 28 9.93 -13.15 -6.12
N SER A 29 9.48 -13.53 -4.92
CA SER A 29 8.18 -14.19 -4.74
C SER A 29 7.04 -13.18 -4.73
N LYS A 30 5.83 -13.69 -5.02
CA LYS A 30 4.59 -12.95 -4.90
C LYS A 30 3.59 -13.75 -4.08
N GLU A 31 2.80 -13.05 -3.29
CA GLU A 31 1.68 -13.58 -2.53
C GLU A 31 0.41 -12.84 -2.96
N VAL A 32 -0.71 -13.55 -3.02
CA VAL A 32 -2.01 -12.96 -3.32
C VAL A 32 -2.91 -13.20 -2.13
N MET A 33 -3.39 -12.12 -1.52
CA MET A 33 -4.26 -12.18 -0.34
C MET A 33 -5.64 -11.60 -0.63
N PRO A 34 -6.72 -12.21 -0.10
CA PRO A 34 -8.06 -11.66 -0.23
C PRO A 34 -8.21 -10.42 0.65
N ALA A 35 -8.64 -9.30 0.06
CA ALA A 35 -8.87 -8.06 0.80
C ALA A 35 -9.98 -8.19 1.85
N SER A 36 -10.93 -9.10 1.64
CA SER A 36 -12.03 -9.37 2.58
C SER A 36 -11.59 -9.90 3.94
N GLY A 37 -10.34 -10.38 4.06
CA GLY A 37 -9.77 -10.84 5.32
C GLY A 37 -9.07 -9.75 6.14
N LEU A 38 -9.05 -8.50 5.67
CA LEU A 38 -8.25 -7.41 6.22
C LEU A 38 -9.13 -6.22 6.64
N PRO A 39 -8.70 -5.41 7.64
CA PRO A 39 -9.44 -4.22 8.06
C PRO A 39 -9.59 -3.19 6.94
N GLU A 40 -10.69 -2.43 6.94
CA GLU A 40 -10.92 -1.36 5.95
C GLU A 40 -9.80 -0.32 5.93
N SER A 41 -9.28 0.05 7.10
CA SER A 41 -8.15 0.98 7.24
C SER A 41 -6.85 0.45 6.64
N PHE A 42 -6.74 -0.87 6.41
CA PHE A 42 -5.63 -1.47 5.69
C PHE A 42 -5.84 -1.42 4.18
N ILE A 43 -7.02 -1.86 3.72
CA ILE A 43 -7.31 -2.07 2.29
C ILE A 43 -7.74 -0.80 1.55
N PHE A 44 -7.99 0.30 2.26
CA PHE A 44 -8.31 1.60 1.67
C PHE A 44 -7.45 2.72 2.24
N ARG A 45 -7.19 3.71 1.39
CA ARG A 45 -6.63 5.00 1.77
C ARG A 45 -7.63 6.06 1.34
N CYS A 46 -8.32 6.62 2.32
CA CYS A 46 -9.47 7.47 2.13
C CYS A 46 -9.15 8.92 2.50
N SER A 47 -9.73 9.84 1.74
CA SER A 47 -9.50 11.27 1.95
C SER A 47 -10.81 12.05 1.84
N ASP A 48 -10.88 13.16 2.58
CA ASP A 48 -11.96 14.12 2.48
C ASP A 48 -11.90 14.93 1.17
N ALA A 49 -12.80 15.89 1.01
CA ALA A 49 -12.88 16.72 -0.19
C ALA A 49 -11.64 17.63 -0.41
N ASP A 50 -10.88 17.88 0.66
CA ASP A 50 -9.67 18.69 0.68
C ASP A 50 -8.39 17.84 0.53
N GLY A 51 -8.53 16.51 0.56
CA GLY A 51 -7.43 15.56 0.42
C GLY A 51 -6.81 15.12 1.75
N ASN A 52 -7.40 15.48 2.89
CA ASN A 52 -6.89 15.04 4.19
C ASN A 52 -7.31 13.59 4.48
N PRO A 53 -6.46 12.78 5.12
CA PRO A 53 -6.82 11.43 5.53
C PRO A 53 -8.06 11.42 6.43
N THR A 54 -8.99 10.52 6.15
CA THR A 54 -10.23 10.40 6.94
C THR A 54 -10.79 8.98 6.91
N GLU A 55 -11.74 8.70 7.78
CA GLU A 55 -12.49 7.44 7.79
C GLU A 55 -13.34 7.30 6.52
N ARG A 56 -13.48 6.07 6.03
CA ARG A 56 -14.20 5.74 4.79
C ARG A 56 -15.64 6.30 4.76
N SER A 57 -16.31 6.32 5.91
CA SER A 57 -17.68 6.81 6.05
C SER A 57 -17.83 8.32 5.85
N ALA A 58 -16.74 9.09 6.03
CA ALA A 58 -16.70 10.54 5.87
C ALA A 58 -15.88 10.98 4.64
N ALA A 59 -15.35 10.03 3.88
CA ALA A 59 -14.48 10.30 2.75
C ALA A 59 -15.24 10.87 1.54
N ALA A 60 -14.56 11.70 0.75
CA ALA A 60 -15.02 12.07 -0.58
C ALA A 60 -14.61 11.01 -1.61
N TRP A 61 -13.47 10.35 -1.39
CA TRP A 61 -12.93 9.32 -2.27
C TRP A 61 -11.97 8.41 -1.50
N CYS A 62 -11.74 7.21 -2.03
CA CYS A 62 -10.78 6.25 -1.49
C CYS A 62 -9.98 5.60 -2.61
N ILE A 63 -8.72 5.28 -2.36
CA ILE A 63 -7.90 4.44 -3.24
C ILE A 63 -7.84 3.03 -2.59
N PRO A 64 -8.28 1.96 -3.28
CA PRO A 64 -8.09 0.61 -2.78
C PRO A 64 -6.62 0.21 -2.87
N VAL A 65 -6.08 -0.46 -1.86
CA VAL A 65 -4.73 -1.01 -1.87
C VAL A 65 -4.73 -2.34 -2.61
N VAL A 66 -4.16 -2.39 -3.81
CA VAL A 66 -4.15 -3.61 -4.63
C VAL A 66 -2.77 -4.25 -4.75
N GLU A 67 -1.72 -3.51 -4.39
CA GLU A 67 -0.36 -4.00 -4.47
C GLU A 67 0.52 -3.43 -3.35
N ILE A 68 1.39 -4.28 -2.83
CA ILE A 68 2.39 -3.94 -1.82
C ILE A 68 3.73 -4.51 -2.27
N GLU A 69 4.75 -3.67 -2.37
CA GLU A 69 6.10 -4.07 -2.70
C GLU A 69 6.99 -3.96 -1.47
N THR A 70 7.61 -5.06 -1.08
CA THR A 70 8.48 -5.16 0.10
C THR A 70 9.92 -5.37 -0.34
N VAL A 71 10.82 -4.49 0.13
CA VAL A 71 12.27 -4.61 0.00
C VAL A 71 12.85 -4.75 1.40
N SER A 72 13.48 -5.89 1.68
CA SER A 72 14.12 -6.18 2.96
C SER A 72 15.61 -6.38 2.76
N THR A 73 16.43 -5.67 3.53
CA THR A 73 17.89 -5.71 3.42
C THR A 73 18.58 -5.93 4.76
N ASP A 74 19.76 -6.56 4.72
CA ASP A 74 20.69 -6.56 5.85
C ASP A 74 21.30 -5.16 6.07
N ALA A 75 22.18 -5.02 7.08
CA ALA A 75 22.86 -3.76 7.39
C ALA A 75 23.83 -3.28 6.29
N SER A 76 24.24 -4.17 5.38
CA SER A 76 25.11 -3.88 4.24
C SER A 76 24.31 -3.58 2.96
N GLY A 77 22.98 -3.62 3.02
CA GLY A 77 22.10 -3.39 1.88
C GLY A 77 21.82 -4.62 1.00
N HIS A 78 22.26 -5.83 1.40
CA HIS A 78 21.95 -7.03 0.63
C HIS A 78 20.52 -7.51 0.88
N PRO A 79 19.80 -7.97 -0.15
CA PRO A 79 18.47 -8.52 0.05
C PRO A 79 18.47 -9.75 0.95
N ILE A 80 17.59 -9.76 1.95
CA ILE A 80 17.47 -10.85 2.93
C ILE A 80 16.00 -11.07 3.32
N ALA A 81 15.66 -12.22 3.89
CA ALA A 81 14.32 -12.47 4.41
C ALA A 81 13.92 -11.42 5.47
N PRO A 82 12.65 -10.95 5.48
CA PRO A 82 12.20 -9.88 6.38
C PRO A 82 12.50 -10.08 7.87
N LYS A 83 12.42 -11.32 8.35
CA LYS A 83 12.69 -11.67 9.76
C LYS A 83 14.13 -11.40 10.20
N ASP A 84 15.07 -11.36 9.25
CA ASP A 84 16.51 -11.18 9.49
C ASP A 84 17.00 -9.79 9.00
N ALA A 85 16.07 -8.95 8.53
CA ALA A 85 16.39 -7.68 7.89
C ALA A 85 16.71 -6.59 8.91
N ALA A 86 17.71 -5.76 8.58
CA ALA A 86 18.03 -4.54 9.33
C ALA A 86 17.11 -3.38 8.93
N SER A 87 16.63 -3.38 7.68
CA SER A 87 15.63 -2.45 7.17
C SER A 87 14.61 -3.16 6.29
N ILE A 88 13.35 -2.74 6.43
CA ILE A 88 12.26 -3.13 5.52
C ILE A 88 11.62 -1.87 5.01
N THR A 89 11.56 -1.78 3.68
CA THR A 89 10.89 -0.73 2.93
C THR A 89 9.66 -1.31 2.26
N THR A 90 8.53 -0.64 2.43
CA THR A 90 7.23 -1.04 1.88
C THR A 90 6.68 0.09 1.03
N SER A 91 6.39 -0.19 -0.24
CA SER A 91 5.66 0.73 -1.12
C SER A 91 4.28 0.16 -1.39
N VAL A 92 3.25 1.01 -1.28
CA VAL A 92 1.84 0.61 -1.40
C VAL A 92 1.24 1.28 -2.61
N TYR A 93 0.47 0.53 -3.39
CA TYR A 93 -0.12 0.99 -4.63
C TYR A 93 -1.60 0.62 -4.75
N GLY A 94 -2.32 1.51 -5.42
CA GLY A 94 -3.68 1.29 -5.89
C GLY A 94 -3.74 0.83 -7.35
N PRO A 95 -4.96 0.78 -7.93
CA PRO A 95 -5.16 0.42 -9.33
C PRO A 95 -4.27 1.21 -10.27
N ASP A 96 -3.90 0.59 -11.40
CA ASP A 96 -3.01 1.18 -12.40
C ASP A 96 -1.63 1.60 -11.83
N HIS A 97 -1.19 0.93 -10.77
CA HIS A 97 0.08 1.20 -10.08
C HIS A 97 0.16 2.63 -9.51
N THR A 98 -0.99 3.16 -9.08
CA THR A 98 -1.10 4.46 -8.43
C THR A 98 -0.35 4.42 -7.09
N PHE A 99 0.72 5.19 -6.95
CA PHE A 99 1.46 5.28 -5.69
C PHE A 99 0.58 5.86 -4.58
N ILE A 100 0.58 5.20 -3.43
CA ILE A 100 -0.16 5.61 -2.24
C ILE A 100 0.81 6.12 -1.18
N GLU A 101 1.69 5.25 -0.71
CA GLU A 101 2.59 5.56 0.40
C GLU A 101 3.85 4.70 0.36
N HIS A 102 4.82 5.16 1.15
CA HIS A 102 6.09 4.50 1.34
C HIS A 102 6.42 4.51 2.83
N VAL A 103 6.70 3.33 3.38
CA VAL A 103 7.00 3.15 4.80
C VAL A 103 8.36 2.49 4.91
N VAL A 104 9.22 3.06 5.76
CA VAL A 104 10.52 2.49 6.09
C VAL A 104 10.52 2.12 7.57
N SER A 105 10.97 0.92 7.87
CA SER A 105 11.21 0.43 9.22
C SER A 105 12.64 -0.07 9.35
N GLY A 106 13.15 -0.03 10.59
CA GLY A 106 14.53 -0.42 10.89
C GLY A 106 15.54 0.70 10.62
N THR A 107 16.82 0.34 10.59
CA THR A 107 17.92 1.27 10.31
C THR A 107 18.30 1.13 8.85
N PRO A 108 18.09 2.16 8.01
CA PRO A 108 18.53 2.12 6.62
C PRO A 108 20.03 1.81 6.53
N PRO A 109 20.49 1.07 5.51
CA PRO A 109 21.92 0.83 5.33
C PRO A 109 22.68 2.16 5.25
N ALA A 110 23.87 2.20 5.83
CA ALA A 110 24.73 3.37 5.72
C ALA A 110 25.06 3.60 4.24
N LYS A 111 24.89 4.85 3.77
CA LYS A 111 25.23 5.27 2.41
C LYS A 111 26.72 5.12 2.12
#